data_AF-A0A8T7H0K4-F1
#
_entry.id   AF-A0A8T7H0K4-F1
#
_cell.length_a   1.000
_cell.length_b   1.000
_cell.length_c   1.000
_cell.angle_alpha   90.00
_cell.angle_beta   90.00
_cell.angle_gamma   90.00
#
_symmetry.space_group_name_H-M   'P 1'
#
loop_
_entity.id
_entity.type
_entity.pdbx_description
1 polymer ?
#
loop_
_entity_poly.entity_id
_entity_poly.type
_entity_poly.pdbx_seq_one_letter_code
_entity_poly.pdbx_strand_id
1 'polypeptide(L)'
;MALVGAREHVLKTRRFSTIASMLKHYRELPSRRKHSYIKAFVRRYFRIYDYIEVARIYIYGGSSMNKVNELLRLLDPALVIVDDSLYKLVVFPRKVRESMARRRHEEYLKRVADNLANYFRVLLEEEPRLFREELERFEK
;
A
#
# COMPACT_ATOMS: atom_id res chain seq x y z
N MET A 1 -2.99 7.66 3.71
CA MET A 1 -3.48 6.34 3.24
C MET A 1 -2.71 5.98 1.98
N ALA A 2 -2.55 4.69 1.69
CA ALA A 2 -1.98 4.24 0.42
C ALA A 2 -2.98 3.32 -0.30
N LEU A 3 -3.04 3.43 -1.62
CA LEU A 3 -3.76 2.51 -2.51
C LEU A 3 -2.72 1.79 -3.37
N VAL A 4 -2.81 0.46 -3.40
CA VAL A 4 -1.89 -0.40 -4.17
C VAL A 4 -2.71 -1.39 -4.97
N GLY A 5 -2.42 -1.52 -6.26
CA GLY A 5 -3.08 -2.44 -7.18
C GLY A 5 -2.07 -3.29 -7.94
N ALA A 6 -2.43 -4.53 -8.22
CA ALA A 6 -1.63 -5.47 -9.00
C ALA A 6 -2.52 -6.58 -9.57
N ARG A 7 -2.07 -7.25 -10.64
CA ARG A 7 -2.75 -8.43 -11.17
C ARG A 7 -2.59 -9.63 -10.24
N GLU A 8 -3.68 -10.35 -10.01
CA GLU A 8 -3.68 -11.50 -9.09
C GLU A 8 -2.65 -12.59 -9.49
N HIS A 9 -2.52 -12.89 -10.79
CA HIS A 9 -1.54 -13.88 -11.25
C HIS A 9 -0.09 -13.46 -11.00
N VAL A 10 0.20 -12.15 -11.04
CA VAL A 10 1.52 -11.57 -10.73
C VAL A 10 1.83 -11.74 -9.23
N LEU A 11 0.85 -11.47 -8.37
CA LEU A 11 0.97 -11.64 -6.91
C LEU A 11 1.19 -13.09 -6.49
N LYS A 12 0.75 -14.06 -7.31
CA LYS A 12 0.93 -15.49 -7.08
C LYS A 12 2.29 -16.02 -7.57
N THR A 13 3.07 -15.23 -8.29
CA THR A 13 4.38 -15.66 -8.77
C THR A 13 5.35 -15.90 -7.62
N ARG A 14 6.26 -16.86 -7.82
CA ARG A 14 7.32 -17.17 -6.84
C ARG A 14 8.21 -15.95 -6.58
N ARG A 15 8.58 -15.22 -7.63
CA ARG A 15 9.48 -14.05 -7.53
C ARG A 15 8.88 -12.95 -6.68
N PHE A 16 7.61 -12.59 -6.90
CA PHE A 16 6.91 -11.65 -6.04
C PHE A 16 6.83 -12.17 -4.59
N SER A 17 6.37 -13.41 -4.41
CA SER A 17 6.19 -14.01 -3.08
C SER A 17 7.47 -14.05 -2.25
N THR A 18 8.62 -14.36 -2.87
CA THR A 18 9.92 -14.36 -2.21
C THR A 18 10.28 -12.97 -1.68
N ILE A 19 10.10 -11.92 -2.48
CA ILE A 19 10.44 -10.56 -2.06
C ILE A 19 9.43 -10.05 -1.03
N ALA A 20 8.13 -10.25 -1.29
CA ALA A 20 7.05 -9.82 -0.42
C ALA A 20 7.05 -10.53 0.95
N SER A 21 7.52 -11.78 1.03
CA SER A 21 7.67 -12.48 2.31
C SER A 21 8.67 -11.82 3.28
N MET A 22 9.60 -11.01 2.76
CA MET A 22 10.54 -10.23 3.58
C MET A 22 9.88 -8.98 4.19
N LEU A 23 8.69 -8.61 3.72
CA LEU A 23 7.92 -7.51 4.26
C LEU A 23 7.18 -7.96 5.52
N LYS A 24 7.20 -7.10 6.53
CA LYS A 24 6.45 -7.22 7.77
C LYS A 24 5.39 -6.11 7.79
N HIS A 25 4.33 -6.27 8.58
CA HIS A 25 3.45 -5.13 8.86
C HIS A 25 4.22 -4.15 9.74
N TYR A 26 4.23 -2.87 9.35
CA TYR A 26 4.96 -1.85 10.10
C TYR A 26 4.40 -1.70 11.51
N ARG A 27 3.07 -1.84 11.64
CA ARG A 27 2.35 -1.75 12.91
C ARG A 27 2.77 -2.82 13.93
N GLU A 28 3.19 -3.99 13.47
CA GLU A 28 3.62 -5.13 14.30
C GLU A 28 5.09 -5.05 14.73
N LEU A 29 5.87 -4.09 14.20
CA LEU A 29 7.28 -3.97 14.54
C LEU A 29 7.47 -3.28 15.90
N PRO A 30 8.44 -3.74 16.73
CA PRO A 30 8.85 -3.00 17.91
C PRO A 30 9.38 -1.61 17.53
N SER A 31 9.09 -0.58 18.34
CA SER A 31 9.45 0.82 18.06
C SER A 31 10.92 1.01 17.69
N ARG A 32 11.84 0.35 18.42
CA ARG A 32 13.30 0.38 18.14
C ARG A 32 13.71 -0.09 16.74
N ARG A 33 12.85 -0.85 16.05
CA ARG A 33 13.12 -1.40 14.71
C ARG A 33 12.36 -0.66 13.60
N LYS A 34 11.38 0.18 13.93
CA LYS A 34 10.53 0.84 12.94
C LYS A 34 11.33 1.73 12.00
N HIS A 35 12.23 2.54 12.55
CA HIS A 35 13.06 3.45 11.75
C HIS A 35 13.99 2.74 10.77
N SER A 36 14.79 1.80 11.27
CA SER A 36 15.70 1.03 10.42
C SER A 36 14.96 0.16 9.39
N TYR A 37 13.79 -0.36 9.77
CA TYR A 37 12.94 -1.11 8.85
C TYR A 37 12.39 -0.23 7.73
N ILE A 38 11.87 0.97 8.02
CA ILE A 38 11.25 1.80 7.00
C ILE A 38 12.27 2.36 6.00
N LYS A 39 13.48 2.69 6.47
CA LYS A 39 14.61 2.99 5.58
C LYS A 39 14.97 1.82 4.67
N ALA A 40 14.95 0.59 5.19
CA ALA A 40 15.19 -0.60 4.39
C ALA A 40 14.00 -0.96 3.46
N PHE A 41 12.78 -0.55 3.80
CA PHE A 41 11.57 -0.83 3.03
C PHE A 41 11.64 -0.21 1.63
N VAL A 42 12.15 1.02 1.49
CA VAL A 42 12.29 1.69 0.18
C VAL A 42 13.00 0.80 -0.85
N ARG A 43 14.16 0.24 -0.49
CA ARG A 43 14.90 -0.69 -1.36
C ARG A 43 14.12 -1.97 -1.68
N ARG A 44 13.30 -2.46 -0.74
CA ARG A 44 12.46 -3.66 -0.96
C ARG A 44 11.25 -3.35 -1.83
N TYR A 45 10.67 -2.17 -1.69
CA TYR A 45 9.56 -1.69 -2.53
C TYR A 45 9.98 -1.62 -3.99
N PHE A 46 11.14 -1.02 -4.29
CA PHE A 46 11.61 -0.93 -5.68
C PHE A 46 11.91 -2.30 -6.31
N ARG A 47 12.18 -3.34 -5.51
CA ARG A 47 12.31 -4.72 -6.02
C ARG A 47 10.97 -5.36 -6.42
N ILE A 48 9.86 -4.86 -5.89
CA ILE A 48 8.50 -5.30 -6.25
C ILE A 48 7.75 -4.29 -7.12
N TYR A 49 8.33 -3.12 -7.41
CA TYR A 49 7.67 -2.03 -8.13
C TYR A 49 7.14 -2.45 -9.50
N ASP A 50 7.85 -3.32 -10.21
CA ASP A 50 7.43 -3.84 -11.52
C ASP A 50 6.23 -4.81 -11.43
N TYR A 51 5.94 -5.33 -10.23
CA TYR A 51 4.80 -6.21 -9.97
C TYR A 51 3.55 -5.44 -9.55
N ILE A 52 3.72 -4.15 -9.22
CA ILE A 52 2.65 -3.23 -8.86
C ILE A 52 2.23 -2.46 -10.11
N GLU A 53 0.92 -2.45 -10.36
CA GLU A 53 0.32 -1.69 -11.46
C GLU A 53 -0.08 -0.29 -11.04
N VAL A 54 -0.56 -0.16 -9.80
CA VAL A 54 -1.01 1.12 -9.26
C VAL A 54 -0.42 1.32 -7.88
N ALA A 55 0.16 2.50 -7.67
CA ALA A 55 0.56 2.97 -6.35
C ALA A 55 0.19 4.44 -6.22
N ARG A 56 -0.67 4.76 -5.25
CA ARG A 56 -1.09 6.14 -4.96
C ARG A 56 -1.04 6.39 -3.46
N ILE A 57 -0.54 7.56 -3.08
CA ILE A 57 -0.46 7.98 -1.70
C ILE A 57 -1.36 9.18 -1.50
N TYR A 58 -2.32 9.03 -0.60
CA TYR A 58 -3.27 10.08 -0.28
C TYR A 58 -2.99 10.61 1.13
N ILE A 59 -2.72 11.91 1.23
CA ILE A 59 -2.75 12.62 2.50
C ILE A 59 -4.20 12.69 2.97
N TYR A 60 -4.46 12.53 4.28
CA TYR A 60 -5.82 12.62 4.81
C TYR A 60 -6.38 14.03 4.60
N GLY A 61 -7.53 14.12 3.95
CA GLY A 61 -8.23 15.37 3.66
C GLY A 61 -9.62 15.07 3.11
N GLY A 62 -10.53 16.06 3.14
CA GLY A 62 -11.94 15.87 2.78
C GLY A 62 -12.18 15.33 1.36
N SER A 63 -11.26 15.59 0.42
CA SER A 63 -11.37 15.15 -0.97
C SER A 63 -10.68 13.81 -1.28
N SER A 64 -9.89 13.27 -0.34
CA SER A 64 -9.05 12.08 -0.60
C SER A 64 -9.89 10.83 -0.87
N MET A 65 -11.00 10.65 -0.16
CA MET A 65 -11.90 9.51 -0.39
C MET A 65 -12.61 9.58 -1.74
N ASN A 66 -12.95 10.80 -2.21
CA ASN A 66 -13.56 10.97 -3.53
C ASN A 66 -12.57 10.54 -4.62
N LYS A 67 -11.31 10.99 -4.54
CA LYS A 67 -10.26 10.57 -5.47
C LYS A 67 -10.01 9.05 -5.46
N VAL A 68 -10.04 8.43 -4.28
CA VAL A 68 -9.93 6.97 -4.17
C VAL A 68 -11.09 6.29 -4.87
N ASN A 69 -12.33 6.72 -4.63
CA ASN A 69 -13.52 6.13 -5.24
C ASN A 69 -13.56 6.34 -6.76
N GLU A 70 -13.17 7.51 -7.25
CA GLU A 70 -13.02 7.80 -8.68
C GLU A 70 -11.98 6.89 -9.32
N LEU A 71 -10.80 6.76 -8.71
CA LEU A 71 -9.74 5.89 -9.23
C LEU A 71 -10.19 4.43 -9.25
N LEU A 72 -10.87 3.95 -8.21
CA LEU A 72 -11.39 2.58 -8.20
C LEU A 72 -12.42 2.34 -9.31
N ARG A 73 -13.27 3.31 -9.63
CA ARG A 73 -14.21 3.20 -10.77
C ARG A 73 -13.47 3.16 -12.11
N LEU A 74 -12.41 3.94 -12.26
CA LEU A 74 -11.59 3.96 -13.48
C LEU A 74 -10.81 2.66 -13.68
N LEU A 75 -10.23 2.13 -12.61
CA LEU A 75 -9.44 0.88 -12.65
C LEU A 75 -10.31 -0.37 -12.77
N ASP A 76 -11.56 -0.29 -12.32
CA ASP A 76 -12.52 -1.38 -12.26
C ASP A 76 -11.95 -2.72 -11.72
N PRO A 77 -11.31 -2.73 -10.53
CA PRO A 77 -10.63 -3.92 -10.03
C PRO A 77 -11.59 -5.06 -9.73
N ALA A 78 -11.12 -6.30 -9.93
CA ALA A 78 -11.87 -7.51 -9.58
C ALA A 78 -12.18 -7.63 -8.09
N LEU A 79 -11.30 -7.10 -7.23
CA LEU A 79 -11.44 -7.10 -5.78
C LEU A 79 -10.71 -5.89 -5.17
N VAL A 80 -11.35 -5.22 -4.21
CA VAL A 80 -10.74 -4.18 -3.39
C VAL A 80 -10.65 -4.64 -1.94
N ILE A 81 -9.45 -4.64 -1.36
CA ILE A 81 -9.25 -4.89 0.07
C ILE A 81 -9.12 -3.55 0.76
N VAL A 82 -9.97 -3.30 1.76
CA VAL A 82 -10.04 -2.00 2.43
C VAL A 82 -9.76 -2.17 3.92
N ASP A 83 -8.86 -1.34 4.47
CA ASP A 83 -8.64 -1.23 5.92
C ASP A 83 -10.00 -1.09 6.63
N ASP A 84 -10.17 -1.84 7.71
CA ASP A 84 -11.48 -1.98 8.37
C ASP A 84 -12.07 -0.63 8.81
N SER A 85 -11.21 0.35 9.13
CA SER A 85 -11.59 1.71 9.49
C SER A 85 -12.12 2.54 8.30
N LEU A 86 -11.67 2.22 7.09
CA LEU A 86 -12.01 2.92 5.84
C LEU A 86 -13.15 2.24 5.08
N TYR A 87 -13.52 1.01 5.46
CA TYR A 87 -14.46 0.18 4.70
C TYR A 87 -15.77 0.88 4.34
N LYS A 88 -16.34 1.67 5.26
CA LYS A 88 -17.60 2.40 5.03
C LYS A 88 -17.46 3.57 4.04
N LEU A 89 -16.26 4.13 3.91
CA LEU A 89 -15.98 5.31 3.08
C LEU A 89 -15.67 4.96 1.61
N VAL A 90 -15.19 3.74 1.37
CA VAL A 90 -14.91 3.26 0.01
C VAL A 90 -16.21 2.80 -0.65
N VAL A 91 -16.68 3.47 -1.70
CA VAL A 91 -17.92 3.16 -2.41
C VAL A 91 -17.59 2.40 -3.70
N PHE A 92 -17.18 1.14 -3.53
CA PHE A 92 -16.94 0.20 -4.64
C PHE A 92 -17.65 -1.13 -4.35
N PRO A 93 -18.35 -1.73 -5.33
CA PRO A 93 -19.21 -2.90 -5.08
C PRO A 93 -18.41 -4.16 -4.72
N ARG A 94 -17.29 -4.41 -5.40
CA ARG A 94 -16.45 -5.60 -5.20
C ARG A 94 -15.36 -5.34 -4.15
N LYS A 95 -15.77 -5.01 -2.92
CA LYS A 95 -14.84 -4.74 -1.80
C LYS A 95 -15.01 -5.72 -0.64
N VAL A 96 -13.91 -5.99 0.06
CA VAL A 96 -13.87 -6.78 1.29
C VAL A 96 -13.08 -6.04 2.37
N ARG A 97 -13.39 -6.37 3.62
CA ARG A 97 -12.65 -5.92 4.80
C ARG A 97 -11.25 -6.51 4.82
N GLU A 98 -10.27 -5.74 5.29
CA GLU A 98 -8.90 -6.20 5.46
C GLU A 98 -8.83 -7.44 6.36
N SER A 99 -9.61 -7.47 7.44
CA SER A 99 -9.68 -8.63 8.35
C SER A 99 -10.23 -9.93 7.72
N MET A 100 -10.92 -9.82 6.58
CA MET A 100 -11.53 -10.95 5.86
C MET A 100 -10.64 -11.50 4.74
N ALA A 101 -9.73 -10.69 4.21
CA ALA A 101 -8.87 -11.05 3.07
C ALA A 101 -7.65 -11.88 3.51
N ARG A 102 -7.81 -13.17 3.82
CA ARG A 102 -6.77 -13.99 4.48
C ARG A 102 -5.85 -14.76 3.54
N ARG A 103 -5.97 -14.61 2.22
CA ARG A 103 -5.11 -15.35 1.29
C ARG A 103 -3.68 -14.81 1.35
N ARG A 104 -2.69 -15.68 1.17
CA ARG A 104 -1.27 -15.32 1.28
C ARG A 104 -0.85 -14.13 0.41
N HIS A 105 -1.33 -14.06 -0.83
CA HIS A 105 -1.00 -12.97 -1.75
C HIS A 105 -1.73 -11.66 -1.40
N GLU A 106 -2.91 -11.74 -0.80
CA GLU A 106 -3.64 -10.58 -0.25
C GLU A 106 -2.86 -10.00 0.94
N GLU A 107 -2.38 -10.85 1.85
CA GLU A 107 -1.51 -10.44 2.97
C GLU A 107 -0.25 -9.70 2.49
N TYR A 108 0.35 -10.15 1.39
CA TYR A 108 1.47 -9.43 0.78
C TYR A 108 1.08 -8.04 0.28
N LEU A 109 -0.04 -7.92 -0.42
CA LEU A 109 -0.51 -6.63 -0.90
C LEU A 109 -0.83 -5.66 0.25
N LYS A 110 -1.46 -6.16 1.33
CA LYS A 110 -1.69 -5.40 2.57
C LYS A 110 -0.39 -4.88 3.17
N ARG A 111 0.65 -5.73 3.27
CA ARG A 111 1.97 -5.31 3.79
C ARG A 111 2.57 -4.21 2.93
N VAL A 112 2.43 -4.27 1.61
CA VAL A 112 2.93 -3.20 0.73
C VAL A 112 2.19 -1.91 1.02
N ALA A 113 0.86 -1.94 1.07
CA ALA A 113 0.04 -0.77 1.33
C ALA A 113 0.31 -0.15 2.73
N ASP A 114 0.36 -0.97 3.78
CA ASP A 114 0.68 -0.51 5.14
C ASP A 114 2.08 0.12 5.20
N ASN A 115 3.09 -0.52 4.61
CA ASN A 115 4.45 0.02 4.63
C ASN A 115 4.59 1.31 3.82
N LEU A 116 3.91 1.44 2.67
CA LEU A 116 3.86 2.70 1.92
C LEU A 116 3.22 3.81 2.75
N ALA A 117 2.06 3.54 3.34
CA ALA A 117 1.35 4.53 4.15
C ALA A 117 2.20 5.00 5.35
N ASN A 118 2.93 4.09 6.00
CA ASN A 118 3.80 4.44 7.11
C ASN A 118 5.11 5.12 6.66
N TYR A 119 5.69 4.73 5.52
CA TYR A 119 6.87 5.38 4.97
C TYR A 119 6.59 6.86 4.69
N PHE A 120 5.51 7.15 3.97
CA PHE A 120 5.15 8.54 3.66
C PHE A 120 4.69 9.33 4.89
N ARG A 121 4.12 8.68 5.91
CA ARG A 121 3.85 9.34 7.19
C ARG A 121 5.15 9.78 7.86
N VAL A 122 6.11 8.87 8.03
CA VAL A 122 7.43 9.17 8.62
C VAL A 122 8.15 10.23 7.78
N LEU A 123 8.13 10.12 6.47
CA LEU A 123 8.76 11.09 5.57
C LEU A 123 8.18 12.49 5.73
N LEU A 124 6.86 12.61 5.87
CA LEU A 124 6.20 13.90 6.08
C LEU A 124 6.55 14.51 7.44
N GLU A 125 6.74 13.68 8.46
CA GLU A 125 7.11 14.10 9.82
C GLU A 125 8.59 14.51 9.92
N GLU A 126 9.50 13.74 9.33
CA GLU A 126 10.95 13.92 9.49
C GLU A 126 11.60 14.78 8.40
N GLU A 127 11.20 14.59 7.14
CA GLU A 127 11.85 15.19 5.97
C GLU A 127 10.82 15.69 4.93
N PRO A 128 9.90 16.62 5.29
CA PRO A 128 8.79 17.03 4.43
C PRO A 128 9.22 17.66 3.10
N ARG A 129 10.46 18.17 3.01
CA ARG A 129 11.04 18.73 1.78
C ARG A 129 11.19 17.69 0.67
N LEU A 130 11.44 16.43 1.03
CA LEU A 130 11.60 15.32 0.08
C LEU A 130 10.26 14.66 -0.28
N PHE A 131 9.17 15.04 0.40
CA PHE A 131 7.88 14.36 0.24
C PHE A 131 7.39 14.35 -1.22
N ARG A 132 7.49 15.48 -1.92
CA ARG A 132 7.02 15.58 -3.31
C ARG A 132 7.86 14.74 -4.27
N GLU A 133 9.18 14.78 -4.14
CA GLU A 133 10.09 13.99 -4.96
C GLU A 133 9.89 12.49 -4.76
N GLU A 134 9.77 12.05 -3.50
CA GLU A 134 9.50 10.65 -3.17
C GLU A 134 8.11 10.22 -3.66
N LEU A 135 7.11 11.10 -3.58
CA LEU A 135 5.77 10.82 -4.11
C LEU A 135 5.84 10.52 -5.61
N GLU A 136 6.46 11.40 -6.39
CA GLU A 136 6.64 11.23 -7.83
C GLU A 136 7.41 9.94 -8.18
N ARG A 137 8.40 9.56 -7.35
CA ARG A 137 9.19 8.35 -7.57
C ARG A 137 8.44 7.05 -7.29
N PHE A 138 7.49 7.07 -6.34
CA PHE A 138 6.77 5.88 -5.89
C PHE A 138 5.43 5.67 -6.57
N GLU A 139 4.80 6.74 -7.02
CA GLU A 139 3.48 6.66 -7.65
C GLU A 139 3.53 6.03 -9.04
N LYS A 140 2.50 5.24 -9.34
CA LYS A 140 2.32 4.51 -10.60
C LYS A 140 0.86 4.51 -10.98
#